data_AF-A0A942W542-F1
#
_entry.id   AF-A0A942W542-F1
#
_cell.length_a   1.000
_cell.length_b   1.000
_cell.length_c   1.000
_cell.angle_alpha   90.00
_cell.angle_beta   90.00
_cell.angle_gamma   90.00
#
_symmetry.space_group_name_H-M   'P 1'
#
loop_
_entity.id
_entity.type
_entity.pdbx_description
1 polymer ?
#
loop_
_entity_poly.entity_id
_entity_poly.type
_entity_poly.pdbx_seq_one_letter_code
_entity_poly.pdbx_strand_id
1 'polypeptide(L)'
;MKTREMLSVQRTKKVIEYVNEHGGRVSIVELASVLHCHYTTAASYIKALRTAGMEIELNGRIRNPREKILAYIQSHPGSISVMDAACELHCSYETVRKYVRIFQSEGMDIQTTNEAAEEHSDENTQ
;
A
#
# COMPACT_ATOMS: atom_id res chain seq x y z
N MET A 1 -11.93 -2.65 37.28
CA MET A 1 -12.31 -2.43 35.86
C MET A 1 -12.16 -0.94 35.48
N LYS A 2 -10.96 -0.33 35.59
CA LYS A 2 -10.84 1.14 35.40
C LYS A 2 -9.67 1.64 34.57
N THR A 3 -8.50 0.99 34.59
CA THR A 3 -7.30 1.55 33.94
C THR A 3 -7.06 1.04 32.52
N ARG A 4 -7.25 -0.27 32.27
CA ARG A 4 -6.99 -0.88 30.95
C ARG A 4 -8.03 -0.49 29.88
N GLU A 5 -9.31 -0.48 30.23
CA GLU A 5 -10.38 -0.10 29.30
C GLU A 5 -10.27 1.37 28.90
N MET A 6 -9.97 2.25 29.86
CA MET A 6 -9.80 3.68 29.60
C MET A 6 -8.59 3.97 28.68
N LEU A 7 -7.47 3.26 28.88
CA LEU A 7 -6.31 3.31 27.97
C LEU A 7 -6.65 2.76 26.57
N SER A 8 -7.49 1.73 26.48
CA SER A 8 -7.94 1.18 25.19
C SER A 8 -8.81 2.17 24.42
N VAL A 9 -9.74 2.85 25.10
CA VAL A 9 -10.63 3.86 24.49
C VAL A 9 -9.83 5.06 23.98
N GLN A 10 -8.86 5.56 24.76
CA GLN A 10 -7.99 6.66 24.34
C GLN A 10 -7.12 6.28 23.14
N ARG A 11 -6.59 5.05 23.09
CA ARG A 11 -5.81 4.57 21.94
C ARG A 11 -6.66 4.44 20.68
N THR A 12 -7.87 3.89 20.76
CA THR A 12 -8.78 3.80 19.61
C THR A 12 -9.13 5.20 19.08
N LYS A 13 -9.39 6.18 19.97
CA LYS A 13 -9.65 7.56 19.56
C LYS A 13 -8.46 8.15 18.79
N LYS A 14 -7.24 7.97 19.31
CA LYS A 14 -6.00 8.43 18.64
C LYS A 14 -5.79 7.77 17.27
N VAL A 15 -6.17 6.49 17.11
CA VAL A 15 -6.12 5.81 15.80
C VAL A 15 -7.11 6.44 14.83
N ILE A 16 -8.33 6.73 15.27
CA ILE A 16 -9.37 7.37 14.42
C ILE A 16 -8.93 8.77 14.01
N GLU A 17 -8.39 9.56 14.94
CA GLU A 17 -7.82 10.89 14.66
C GLU A 17 -6.72 10.79 13.60
N TYR A 18 -5.76 9.88 13.77
CA TYR A 18 -4.70 9.64 12.78
C TYR A 18 -5.26 9.24 11.40
N VAL A 19 -6.22 8.31 11.34
CA VAL A 19 -6.85 7.89 10.08
C VAL A 19 -7.52 9.07 9.37
N ASN A 20 -8.23 9.93 10.12
CA ASN A 20 -8.93 11.08 9.56
C ASN A 20 -7.94 12.17 9.08
N GLU A 21 -6.89 12.44 9.85
CA GLU A 21 -5.81 13.39 9.48
C GLU A 21 -5.12 12.99 8.17
N HIS A 22 -5.05 11.69 7.88
CA HIS A 22 -4.44 11.15 6.67
C HIS A 22 -5.48 10.79 5.59
N GLY A 23 -6.72 11.30 5.69
CA GLY A 23 -7.75 11.12 4.67
C GLY A 23 -8.13 9.66 4.41
N GLY A 24 -8.09 8.81 5.43
CA GLY A 24 -8.37 7.38 5.32
C GLY A 24 -7.20 6.52 4.84
N ARG A 25 -6.03 7.11 4.56
CA ARG A 25 -4.83 6.39 4.08
C ARG A 25 -3.81 6.25 5.20
N VAL A 26 -3.40 5.02 5.51
CA VAL A 26 -2.59 4.74 6.70
C VAL A 26 -1.41 3.83 6.41
N SER A 27 -0.21 4.23 6.82
CA SER A 27 0.92 3.31 6.99
C SER A 27 0.84 2.65 8.37
N ILE A 28 0.80 1.31 8.41
CA ILE A 28 0.83 0.56 9.68
C ILE A 28 2.12 0.86 10.47
N VAL A 29 3.23 1.10 9.76
CA VAL A 29 4.53 1.37 10.37
C VAL A 29 4.53 2.76 11.02
N GLU A 30 4.02 3.78 10.32
CA GLU A 30 3.93 5.13 10.88
C GLU A 30 2.95 5.18 12.05
N LEU A 31 1.79 4.53 11.91
CA LEU A 31 0.82 4.42 12.99
C LEU A 31 1.43 3.73 14.23
N ALA A 32 2.21 2.67 14.04
CA ALA A 32 2.89 1.97 15.13
C ALA A 32 3.85 2.92 15.88
N SER A 33 4.60 3.74 15.15
CA SER A 33 5.48 4.78 15.71
C SER A 33 4.70 5.85 16.48
N VAL A 34 3.59 6.37 15.94
CA VAL A 34 2.73 7.38 16.59
C VAL A 34 2.07 6.85 17.87
N LEU A 35 1.73 5.56 17.88
CA LEU A 35 1.14 4.88 19.03
C LEU A 35 2.17 4.35 20.03
N HIS A 36 3.47 4.43 19.70
CA HIS A 36 4.56 3.78 20.43
C HIS A 36 4.26 2.32 20.76
N CYS A 37 3.81 1.56 19.75
CA CYS A 37 3.47 0.16 19.90
C CYS A 37 4.04 -0.68 18.77
N HIS A 38 3.96 -2.01 18.91
CA HIS A 38 4.39 -2.94 17.88
C HIS A 38 3.44 -2.88 16.66
N TYR A 39 3.98 -3.13 15.46
CA TYR A 39 3.21 -3.03 14.20
C TYR A 39 1.99 -3.96 14.17
N THR A 40 2.07 -5.13 14.82
CA THR A 40 0.93 -6.07 14.92
C THR A 40 -0.23 -5.50 15.71
N THR A 41 0.06 -4.68 16.73
CA THR A 41 -0.95 -3.97 17.53
C THR A 41 -1.61 -2.87 16.70
N ALA A 42 -0.82 -2.06 16.00
CA ALA A 42 -1.32 -1.05 15.06
C ALA A 42 -2.21 -1.68 13.96
N ALA A 43 -1.77 -2.80 13.38
CA ALA A 43 -2.54 -3.55 12.39
C ALA A 43 -3.87 -4.08 12.96
N SER A 44 -3.90 -4.49 14.23
CA SER A 44 -5.12 -4.96 14.89
C SER A 44 -6.15 -3.83 15.08
N TYR A 45 -5.70 -2.62 15.43
CA TYR A 45 -6.59 -1.44 15.49
C TYR A 45 -7.19 -1.11 14.13
N ILE A 46 -6.37 -1.07 13.07
CA ILE A 46 -6.88 -0.81 11.71
C ILE A 46 -7.85 -1.90 11.25
N LYS A 47 -7.57 -3.17 11.55
CA LYS A 47 -8.50 -4.27 11.26
C LYS A 47 -9.85 -4.09 11.97
N ALA A 48 -9.84 -3.69 13.25
CA ALA A 48 -11.06 -3.44 14.00
C ALA A 48 -11.87 -2.30 13.41
N LEU A 49 -11.24 -1.16 13.06
CA LEU A 49 -11.91 -0.02 12.45
C LEU A 49 -12.50 -0.34 11.07
N ARG A 50 -11.77 -1.10 10.24
CA ARG A 50 -12.29 -1.59 8.95
C ARG A 50 -13.49 -2.52 9.13
N THR A 51 -13.46 -3.38 10.15
CA THR A 51 -14.59 -4.27 10.48
C THR A 51 -15.80 -3.47 10.97
N ALA A 52 -15.57 -2.33 11.63
CA ALA A 52 -16.60 -1.38 12.03
C ALA A 52 -17.10 -0.48 10.87
N GLY A 53 -16.61 -0.70 9.64
CA GLY A 53 -17.08 -0.01 8.44
C GLY A 53 -16.32 1.26 8.05
N MET A 54 -15.20 1.59 8.73
CA MET A 54 -14.35 2.69 8.26
C MET A 54 -13.61 2.30 6.97
N GLU A 55 -13.67 3.18 5.97
CA GLU A 55 -12.89 3.06 4.75
C GLU A 55 -11.44 3.46 5.03
N ILE A 56 -10.57 2.46 5.15
CA ILE A 56 -9.14 2.66 5.40
C ILE A 56 -8.34 1.95 4.30
N GLU A 57 -7.58 2.72 3.54
CA GLU A 57 -6.59 2.22 2.59
C GLU A 57 -5.23 2.14 3.28
N LEU A 58 -4.52 1.03 3.12
CA LEU A 58 -3.19 0.89 3.70
C LEU A 58 -2.14 1.38 2.70
N ASN A 59 -1.27 2.30 3.11
CA ASN A 59 -0.12 2.72 2.29
C ASN A 59 0.71 1.48 1.93
N GLY A 60 1.05 1.37 0.63
CA GLY A 60 1.78 0.21 0.10
C GLY A 60 0.90 -1.01 -0.24
N ARG A 61 -0.39 -1.02 0.15
CA ARG A 61 -1.34 -2.10 -0.13
C ARG A 61 -2.65 -1.55 -0.69
N ILE A 62 -2.70 -1.46 -2.02
CA ILE A 62 -3.94 -1.15 -2.74
C ILE A 62 -4.91 -2.32 -2.71
N ARG A 63 -6.20 -1.99 -2.57
CA ARG A 63 -7.31 -2.93 -2.80
C ARG A 63 -7.42 -3.19 -4.30
N ASN A 64 -7.58 -4.46 -4.68
CA ASN A 64 -7.66 -4.91 -6.08
C ASN A 64 -6.53 -4.35 -6.97
N PRO A 65 -5.25 -4.69 -6.68
CA PRO A 65 -4.11 -4.12 -7.38
C PRO A 65 -4.17 -4.29 -8.90
N ARG A 66 -4.65 -5.45 -9.38
CA ARG A 66 -4.83 -5.72 -10.80
C ARG A 66 -5.72 -4.68 -11.48
N GLU A 67 -6.90 -4.42 -10.92
CA GLU A 67 -7.90 -3.49 -11.49
C GLU A 67 -7.38 -2.05 -11.48
N LYS A 68 -6.83 -1.60 -10.33
CA LYS A 68 -6.33 -0.22 -10.20
C LYS A 68 -5.13 0.04 -11.14
N ILE A 69 -4.20 -0.90 -11.25
CA ILE A 69 -3.03 -0.76 -12.11
C ILE A 69 -3.44 -0.82 -13.59
N LEU A 70 -4.38 -1.70 -13.96
CA LEU A 70 -4.92 -1.75 -15.32
C LEU A 70 -5.59 -0.43 -15.70
N ALA A 71 -6.43 0.12 -14.82
CA ALA A 71 -7.09 1.40 -15.05
C ALA A 71 -6.07 2.54 -15.23
N TYR A 72 -4.99 2.54 -14.43
CA TYR A 72 -3.89 3.50 -14.57
C TYR A 72 -3.19 3.39 -15.92
N ILE A 73 -2.86 2.16 -16.35
CA ILE A 73 -2.24 1.94 -17.67
C ILE A 73 -3.14 2.43 -18.80
N GLN A 74 -4.45 2.13 -18.72
CA GLN A 74 -5.42 2.55 -19.73
C GLN A 74 -5.61 4.07 -19.79
N SER A 75 -5.43 4.79 -18.68
CA SER A 75 -5.49 6.26 -18.66
C SER A 75 -4.19 6.94 -19.13
N HIS A 76 -3.11 6.20 -19.32
CA HIS A 76 -1.80 6.72 -19.73
C HIS A 76 -1.33 6.04 -21.03
N PRO A 77 -1.92 6.41 -22.19
CA PRO A 77 -1.56 5.80 -23.46
C PRO A 77 -0.12 6.11 -23.86
N GLY A 78 0.61 5.08 -24.29
CA GLY A 78 2.02 5.17 -24.69
C GLY A 78 2.93 4.52 -23.65
N SER A 79 3.63 5.34 -22.86
CA SER A 79 4.61 4.87 -21.88
C SER A 79 4.23 5.27 -20.46
N ILE A 80 4.41 4.35 -19.52
CA ILE A 80 4.18 4.60 -18.09
C ILE A 80 5.49 4.58 -17.29
N SER A 81 5.56 5.42 -16.26
CA SER A 81 6.61 5.36 -15.25
C SER A 81 6.11 4.50 -14.10
N VAL A 82 6.80 3.39 -13.82
CA VAL A 82 6.46 2.50 -12.70
C VAL A 82 6.54 3.25 -11.36
N MET A 83 7.46 4.22 -11.26
CA MET A 83 7.61 5.04 -10.07
C MET A 83 6.42 6.00 -9.89
N ASP A 84 6.01 6.68 -10.97
CA ASP A 84 4.89 7.63 -10.90
C ASP A 84 3.57 6.88 -10.63
N ALA A 85 3.38 5.74 -11.29
CA ALA A 85 2.27 4.84 -11.01
C ALA A 85 2.26 4.36 -9.55
N ALA A 86 3.42 4.03 -8.97
CA ALA A 86 3.50 3.61 -7.57
C ALA A 86 3.13 4.75 -6.61
N CYS A 87 3.61 5.96 -6.90
CA CYS A 87 3.29 7.19 -6.17
C CYS A 87 1.79 7.52 -6.24
N GLU A 88 1.20 7.54 -7.43
CA GLU A 88 -0.20 7.89 -7.65
C GLU A 88 -1.17 6.83 -7.12
N LEU A 89 -0.82 5.54 -7.28
CA LEU A 89 -1.60 4.45 -6.73
C LEU A 89 -1.32 4.21 -5.25
N HIS A 90 -0.34 4.93 -4.66
CA HIS A 90 0.09 4.78 -3.27
C HIS A 90 0.41 3.31 -2.90
N CYS A 91 1.05 2.60 -3.83
CA CYS A 91 1.48 1.21 -3.64
C CYS A 91 2.99 1.07 -3.80
N SER A 92 3.52 -0.11 -3.51
CA SER A 92 4.95 -0.34 -3.70
C SER A 92 5.30 -0.36 -5.19
N TYR A 93 6.50 0.10 -5.53
CA TYR A 93 7.09 -0.03 -6.87
C TYR A 93 7.01 -1.48 -7.37
N GLU A 94 7.36 -2.45 -6.52
CA GLU A 94 7.29 -3.89 -6.82
C GLU A 94 5.87 -4.36 -7.14
N THR A 95 4.85 -3.80 -6.47
CA THR A 95 3.45 -4.09 -6.80
C THR A 95 3.14 -3.67 -8.23
N VAL A 96 3.49 -2.43 -8.61
CA VAL A 96 3.26 -1.94 -9.97
C VAL A 96 4.05 -2.77 -10.99
N ARG A 97 5.36 -2.92 -10.79
CA ARG A 97 6.26 -3.69 -11.66
C ARG A 97 5.74 -5.10 -11.91
N LYS A 98 5.32 -5.81 -10.86
CA LYS A 98 4.74 -7.15 -10.96
C LYS A 98 3.53 -7.20 -11.90
N TYR A 99 2.58 -6.27 -11.74
CA TYR A 99 1.36 -6.28 -12.55
C TYR A 99 1.60 -5.81 -13.98
N VAL A 100 2.51 -4.85 -14.20
CA VAL A 100 2.94 -4.47 -15.55
C VAL A 100 3.49 -5.69 -16.30
N ARG A 101 4.38 -6.48 -15.68
CA ARG A 101 4.90 -7.73 -16.27
C ARG A 101 3.81 -8.76 -16.57
N ILE A 102 2.82 -8.90 -15.69
CA ILE A 102 1.66 -9.78 -15.92
C ILE A 102 0.86 -9.31 -17.15
N PHE A 103 0.62 -8.01 -17.30
CA PHE A 103 -0.13 -7.50 -18.45
C PHE A 103 0.65 -7.60 -19.76
N GLN A 104 1.96 -7.38 -19.72
CA GLN A 104 2.85 -7.63 -20.87
C GLN A 104 2.83 -9.10 -21.29
N SER A 105 2.86 -10.05 -20.34
CA SER A 105 2.78 -11.48 -20.67
C SER A 105 1.39 -11.91 -21.16
N GLU A 106 0.34 -11.17 -20.81
CA GLU A 106 -1.02 -11.32 -21.34
C GLU A 106 -1.20 -10.65 -22.73
N GLY A 107 -0.16 -10.02 -23.28
CA GLY A 107 -0.14 -9.47 -24.64
C GLY A 107 -0.48 -7.98 -24.74
N MET A 108 -0.51 -7.25 -23.63
CA MET A 108 -0.63 -5.78 -23.67
C MET A 108 0.71 -5.14 -24.03
N ASP A 109 0.69 -4.26 -25.04
CA ASP A 109 1.85 -3.44 -25.41
C ASP A 109 2.00 -2.25 -24.44
N ILE A 110 2.79 -2.44 -23.40
CA ILE A 110 3.02 -1.44 -22.35
C ILE A 110 4.51 -1.09 -22.35
N GLN A 111 4.81 0.18 -22.65
CA GLN A 111 6.17 0.71 -22.56
C GLN A 111 6.43 1.33 -21.18
N THR A 112 7.59 1.07 -20.60
CA THR A 112 8.00 1.60 -19.29
C THR A 112 9.22 2.51 -19.40
N THR A 113 9.19 3.69 -18.78
CA THR A 113 10.26 4.71 -18.92
C THR A 113 11.38 4.61 -17.88
N ASN A 114 11.18 3.89 -16.77
CA ASN A 114 12.12 3.84 -15.64
C ASN A 114 12.74 2.44 -15.42
N GLU A 115 12.78 1.58 -16.43
CA GLU A 115 13.52 0.30 -16.39
C GLU A 115 15.02 0.55 -16.53
N ALA A 116 15.63 1.26 -15.58
CA ALA A 116 17.07 1.22 -15.43
C ALA A 116 17.46 -0.08 -14.70
N ALA A 117 17.92 -1.05 -15.51
CA ALA A 117 18.82 -2.15 -15.16
C ALA A 117 18.52 -2.98 -13.89
N GLU A 118 17.73 -4.03 -14.06
CA GLU A 118 18.04 -5.31 -13.40
C GLU A 118 18.31 -6.33 -14.50
N GLU A 119 19.49 -6.20 -15.12
CA GLU A 119 20.14 -7.37 -15.73
C GLU A 119 20.36 -8.40 -14.63
N HIS A 120 20.03 -9.64 -14.96
CA HIS A 120 20.32 -10.84 -14.18
C HIS A 120 21.72 -10.78 -13.55
N SER A 121 21.78 -10.98 -12.25
CA SER A 121 22.91 -11.69 -11.64
C SER A 121 22.40 -13.01 -11.08
N ASP A 122 21.92 -13.85 -12.01
CA ASP A 122 21.98 -15.31 -11.84
C ASP A 122 23.41 -15.74 -12.19
N GLU A 123 24.36 -15.51 -11.28
CA GLU A 123 25.66 -16.18 -11.20
C GLU A 123 25.96 -16.31 -9.70
N ASN A 124 26.27 -17.45 -9.09
CA ASN A 124 26.51 -18.78 -9.58
C ASN A 124 26.30 -19.71 -8.36
N THR A 125 25.53 -20.79 -8.54
CA THR A 125 25.53 -21.92 -7.63
C THR A 125 26.66 -22.82 -8.07
N GLN A 126 27.76 -22.88 -7.31
CA GLN A 126 28.57 -24.08 -6.98
C GLN A 126 29.92 -23.69 -6.37
#